data_AF-A0A142GVK4-F1
#
_entry.id   AF-A0A142GVK4-F1
#
_cell.length_a   1.000
_cell.length_b   1.000
_cell.length_c   1.000
_cell.angle_alpha   90.00
_cell.angle_beta   90.00
_cell.angle_gamma   90.00
#
_symmetry.space_group_name_H-M   'P 1'
#
loop_
_entity.id
_entity.type
_entity.pdbx_description
1 polymer ?
#
loop_
_entity_poly.entity_id
_entity_poly.type
_entity_poly.pdbx_seq_one_letter_code
_entity_poly.pdbx_strand_id
1 'polypeptide(L)' 'RRSLKRGTEQQKILLKKLRKEQNIKTHCRSIIILPEMVDTSINVYDGKNFIKIRITAEMVGHRLGEFALTRKKISHSA' A
#
# COMPACT_ATOMS: atom_id res chain seq x y z
N ARG A 1 -5.63 17.15 2.20
CA ARG A 1 -5.65 15.74 1.70
C ARG A 1 -7.05 15.40 1.16
N ARG A 2 -7.26 15.41 -0.16
CA ARG A 2 -8.59 15.19 -0.78
C ARG A 2 -9.14 13.77 -0.58
N SER A 3 -8.27 12.77 -0.45
CA SER A 3 -8.62 11.35 -0.35
C SER A 3 -9.26 10.93 0.97
N LEU A 4 -9.02 11.64 2.08
CA LEU A 4 -9.60 11.30 3.38
C LEU A 4 -11.11 11.54 3.44
N LYS A 5 -11.60 12.60 2.78
CA LYS A 5 -13.04 12.93 2.72
C LYS A 5 -13.77 12.31 1.53
N ARG A 6 -13.08 12.07 0.41
CA ARG A 6 -13.67 11.58 -0.86
C ARG A 6 -12.95 10.32 -1.37
N GLY A 7 -12.67 9.37 -0.46
CA GLY A 7 -11.96 8.14 -0.80
C GLY A 7 -12.57 7.44 -2.02
N THR A 8 -11.74 6.84 -2.87
CA THR A 8 -12.22 6.18 -4.09
C THR A 8 -12.94 4.87 -3.77
N GLU A 9 -13.85 4.43 -4.63
CA GLU A 9 -14.60 3.18 -4.42
C GLU A 9 -13.67 1.96 -4.25
N GLN A 10 -12.55 1.93 -4.98
CA GLN A 10 -11.55 0.88 -4.85
C GLN A 10 -10.86 0.86 -3.47
N GLN A 11 -10.67 2.03 -2.83
CA GLN A 11 -10.12 2.12 -1.47
C GLN A 11 -11.11 1.57 -0.44
N LYS A 12 -12.41 1.81 -0.62
CA LYS A 12 -13.46 1.25 0.25
C LYS A 12 -13.53 -0.27 0.15
N ILE A 13 -13.40 -0.82 -1.06
CA ILE A 13 -13.35 -2.27 -1.28
C ILE A 13 -12.12 -2.87 -0.59
N LEU A 14 -10.96 -2.22 -0.69
CA LEU A 14 -9.74 -2.69 -0.03
C LEU A 14 -9.90 -2.73 1.50
N LEU A 15 -10.48 -1.68 2.10
CA LEU A 15 -10.76 -1.63 3.54
C LEU A 15 -11.72 -2.73 3.99
N LYS A 16 -12.76 -3.02 3.20
CA LYS A 16 -13.67 -4.15 3.48
C LYS A 16 -12.94 -5.51 3.41
N LYS A 17 -12.03 -5.69 2.46
CA LYS A 17 -11.22 -6.91 2.34
C LYS A 17 -10.26 -7.08 3.51
N LEU A 18 -9.66 -5.98 3.99
CA LEU A 18 -8.73 -5.98 5.12
C LEU A 18 -9.31 -6.56 6.41
N ARG A 19 -10.62 -6.39 6.60
CA ARG A 19 -11.34 -6.93 7.76
C ARG A 19 -11.59 -8.44 7.68
N LYS A 20 -11.45 -9.06 6.50
CA LYS A 20 -11.82 -10.47 6.26
C LYS A 20 -10.63 -11.38 5.97
N GLU A 21 -9.59 -10.87 5.32
CA GLU A 21 -8.49 -11.67 4.80
C GLU A 21 -7.13 -11.16 5.26
N GLN A 22 -6.22 -12.07 5.62
CA GLN A 22 -4.86 -11.73 6.04
C GLN A 22 -3.87 -11.49 4.88
N ASN A 23 -4.17 -12.00 3.67
CA ASN A 23 -3.27 -11.91 2.52
C ASN A 23 -3.94 -11.16 1.36
N ILE A 24 -3.81 -9.84 1.35
CA ILE A 24 -4.50 -9.00 0.37
C ILE A 24 -3.54 -8.50 -0.69
N LYS A 25 -3.95 -8.65 -1.95
CA LYS A 25 -3.28 -8.06 -3.12
C LYS A 25 -3.97 -6.76 -3.49
N THR A 26 -3.19 -5.69 -3.66
CA THR A 26 -3.71 -4.36 -4.00
C THR A 26 -2.95 -3.72 -5.16
N HIS A 27 -3.70 -3.15 -6.10
CA HIS A 27 -3.20 -2.22 -7.11
C HIS A 27 -3.34 -0.76 -6.66
N CYS A 28 -4.06 -0.52 -5.56
CA CYS A 28 -4.33 0.83 -5.06
C CYS A 28 -3.11 1.38 -4.30
N ARG A 29 -2.15 1.93 -5.03
CA ARG A 29 -0.92 2.52 -4.47
C ARG A 29 -1.12 3.91 -3.86
N SER A 30 -2.21 4.60 -4.20
CA SER A 30 -2.50 5.97 -3.76
C SER A 30 -3.18 6.06 -2.39
N ILE A 31 -3.54 4.92 -1.79
CA ILE A 31 -4.19 4.88 -0.49
C ILE A 31 -3.22 5.26 0.61
N ILE A 32 -3.72 5.98 1.61
CA ILE A 32 -2.99 6.36 2.81
C ILE A 32 -3.12 5.21 3.81
N ILE A 33 -2.01 4.86 4.46
CA ILE A 33 -2.00 3.86 5.53
C ILE A 33 -2.79 4.42 6.72
N LEU A 34 -3.87 3.73 7.07
CA LEU A 34 -4.67 4.02 8.25
C LEU A 34 -4.17 3.23 9.46
N PRO A 35 -4.39 3.71 10.69
CA PRO A 35 -4.07 2.97 11.91
C PRO A 35 -4.70 1.56 11.96
N GLU A 36 -5.88 1.37 11.34
CA GLU A 36 -6.55 0.05 11.23
C GLU A 36 -5.74 -0.98 10.44
N MET A 37 -4.72 -0.55 9.70
CA MET A 37 -3.90 -1.41 8.83
C MET A 37 -2.56 -1.81 9.48
N VAL A 38 -2.28 -1.35 10.70
CA VAL A 38 -1.03 -1.67 11.42
C VAL A 38 -0.96 -3.17 11.69
N ASP A 39 0.24 -3.74 11.60
CA ASP A 39 0.53 -5.18 11.74
C ASP A 39 -0.09 -6.10 10.66
N THR A 40 -0.73 -5.54 9.64
CA THR A 40 -1.19 -6.33 8.50
C THR A 40 -0.11 -6.47 7.42
N SER A 41 -0.13 -7.59 6.70
CA SER A 41 0.72 -7.82 5.53
C SER A 41 -0.07 -7.54 4.24
N ILE A 42 0.41 -6.60 3.43
CA ILE A 42 -0.24 -6.23 2.17
C ILE A 42 0.71 -6.47 1.01
N ASN A 43 0.19 -7.09 -0.04
CA ASN A 43 0.90 -7.29 -1.29
C ASN A 43 0.59 -6.12 -2.24
N VAL A 44 1.54 -5.19 -2.38
CA VAL A 44 1.41 -3.99 -3.20
C VAL A 44 1.97 -4.24 -4.59
N TYR A 45 1.19 -3.90 -5.63
CA TYR A 45 1.63 -4.04 -7.01
C TYR A 45 2.69 -2.99 -7.37
N ASP A 46 3.79 -3.42 -7.97
CA ASP A 46 4.93 -2.57 -8.31
C ASP A 46 5.05 -2.20 -9.79
N GLY A 47 4.07 -2.60 -10.59
CA GLY A 47 4.10 -2.44 -12.06
C GLY A 47 4.43 -3.73 -12.79
N LYS A 48 5.05 -4.71 -12.10
CA LYS A 48 5.34 -6.05 -12.62
C LYS A 48 4.93 -7.17 -11.65
N ASN A 49 5.40 -7.07 -10.40
CA ASN A 49 5.17 -8.07 -9.36
C ASN A 49 4.43 -7.46 -8.16
N PHE A 50 3.92 -8.32 -7.28
CA PHE A 50 3.42 -7.89 -5.98
C PHE A 50 4.52 -8.05 -4.92
N ILE A 51 4.80 -6.96 -4.22
CA ILE A 51 5.76 -6.92 -3.11
C ILE A 51 4.99 -7.04 -1.81
N LYS A 52 5.34 -8.01 -0.97
CA LYS A 52 4.76 -8.18 0.36
C LYS A 52 5.39 -7.18 1.32
N ILE A 53 4.58 -6.31 1.90
CA ILE A 53 5.00 -5.28 2.85
C ILE A 53 4.22 -5.49 4.15
N ARG A 54 4.94 -5.59 5.26
CA ARG A 54 4.35 -5.58 6.60
C ARG A 54 4.29 -4.15 7.10
N ILE A 55 3.11 -3.69 7.48
CA ILE A 55 2.88 -2.30 7.89
C ILE A 55 3.25 -2.13 9.36
N THR A 56 4.17 -1.21 9.65
CA THR A 56 4.49 -0.78 11.01
C THR A 56 3.75 0.52 11.36
N ALA A 57 3.65 0.83 12.66
CA ALA A 57 2.95 2.03 13.13
C ALA A 57 3.58 3.35 12.62
N GLU A 58 4.89 3.36 12.38
CA GLU A 58 5.62 4.51 11.83
C GLU A 58 5.21 4.85 10.39
N MET A 59 4.62 3.89 9.67
CA MET A 59 4.17 4.09 8.29
C MET A 59 2.78 4.76 8.21
N VAL A 60 2.12 4.98 9.35
CA VAL A 60 0.78 5.61 9.39
C VAL A 60 0.85 7.01 8.80
N GLY A 61 -0.08 7.31 7.88
CA GLY A 61 -0.13 8.60 7.21
C GLY A 61 0.70 8.69 5.92
N HIS A 62 1.56 7.72 5.62
CA HIS A 62 2.23 7.59 4.31
C HIS A 62 1.33 6.89 3.28
N ARG A 63 1.69 6.96 2.00
CA ARG A 63 0.99 6.19 0.95
C ARG A 63 1.62 4.81 0.80
N LEU A 64 0.79 3.78 0.56
CA LEU A 64 1.29 2.42 0.29
C LEU A 64 2.30 2.37 -0.85
N GLY A 65 2.11 3.19 -1.89
CA GLY A 65 3.02 3.25 -3.04
C GLY A 65 4.40 3.80 -2.75
N GLU A 66 4.64 4.45 -1.60
CA GLU A 66 5.98 4.92 -1.21
C GLU A 66 6.90 3.76 -0.84
N PHE A 67 6.32 2.64 -0.37
CA PHE A 67 7.06 1.47 0.11
C PHE A 67 7.29 0.40 -0.97
N ALA A 68 6.74 0.60 -2.18
CA ALA A 68 6.95 -0.30 -3.33
C ALA A 68 7.66 0.48 -4.45
N LEU A 69 8.94 0.20 -4.70
CA LEU A 69 9.75 0.96 -5.67
C LEU A 69 9.53 0.48 -7.12
N THR A 70 8.82 1.26 -7.93
CA THR A 70 8.46 0.87 -9.31
C THR A 70 9.62 0.72 -10.29
N ARG A 71 10.80 1.21 -9.90
CA ARG A 71 11.99 1.27 -10.74
C ARG A 71 13.18 0.71 -9.96
N LYS A 72 13.96 -0.13 -10.63
CA LYS A 72 15.21 -0.66 -10.08
C LYS A 72 16.19 0.49 -9.83
N LYS A 73 16.98 0.35 -8.76
CA LYS A 73 18.12 1.25 -8.53
C LYS A 73 19.13 1.05 -9.66
N ILE A 74 19.50 2.14 -10.33
CA ILE A 74 20.57 2.14 -11.33
C ILE A 74 21.88 2.42 -10.58
N SER A 75 22.90 1.62 -10.84
CA SER A 75 24.27 1.88 -10.40
C SER A 75 25.05 2.41 -11.58
N HIS A 76 25.62 3.60 -11.46
CA HIS A 76 26.60 4.08 -12.43
C HIS A 76 27.93 3.43 -12.07
N SER A 77 28.37 2.45 -12.88
CA SER A 77 29.78 2.02 -12.86
C SER A 77 30.58 3.09 -13.60
N ALA A 78 31.61 3.61 -12.96
CA ALA A 78 32.57 4.52 -13.58
C ALA A 78 33.32 3.84 -14.74
#